data_AF-A0A072P2F6-F1
#
_entry.id   AF-A0A072P2F6-F1
#
_cell.length_a   1.000
_cell.length_b   1.000
_cell.length_c   1.000
_cell.angle_alpha   90.00
_cell.angle_beta   90.00
_cell.angle_gamma   90.00
#
_symmetry.space_group_name_H-M   'P 1'
#
loop_
_entity.id
_entity.type
_entity.pdbx_description
1 polymer ?
#
loop_
_entity_poly.entity_id
_entity_poly.type
_entity_poly.pdbx_seq_one_letter_code
_entity_poly.pdbx_strand_id
1 'polypeptide(L)'
;MSKYVSLGQFLLSSGQDSINMYFSEIEKILGFHLPKSAYTYDAWWANGGHSQANAWLGAGYKVERVNLKEQTVCFCKSVCKSSQPSQPKLRSSRTAPAIHTNPMPINATAKTLSVYGYEFFYLQQLIPECDTSGCIVKYYPQDGYDNKKNLLLSHHGNGAFCRFSINAGDWPGVYLWVVDNRIIYIGETDGLKRRFNMGYGRIAPRNCYVGGQSTNCKMNKVVLSLYEQGKTVDLYFYKTTDYKHVELELLGKIKTPYNVKDN
;
A
#
# COMPACT_ATOMS: atom_id res chain seq x y z
N MET A 1 -4.63 -14.57 -3.20
CA MET A 1 -3.72 -14.89 -4.33
C MET A 1 -3.72 -13.72 -5.32
N SER A 2 -2.56 -13.25 -5.77
CA SER A 2 -2.49 -12.17 -6.79
C SER A 2 -3.18 -12.64 -8.06
N LYS A 3 -3.97 -11.79 -8.71
CA LYS A 3 -4.63 -12.12 -9.99
C LYS A 3 -3.63 -12.45 -11.12
N TYR A 4 -2.35 -12.15 -10.93
CA TYR A 4 -1.27 -12.47 -11.89
C TYR A 4 -0.53 -13.77 -11.58
N VAL A 5 -0.97 -14.55 -10.58
CA VAL A 5 -0.32 -15.82 -10.20
C VAL A 5 -0.21 -16.78 -11.37
N SER A 6 -1.25 -16.90 -12.21
CA SER A 6 -1.24 -17.79 -13.39
C SER A 6 -0.13 -17.43 -14.37
N LEU A 7 0.16 -16.14 -14.56
CA LEU A 7 1.29 -15.69 -15.40
C LEU A 7 2.63 -16.08 -14.78
N GLY A 8 2.80 -15.91 -13.47
CA GLY A 8 4.02 -16.33 -12.77
C GLY A 8 4.24 -17.84 -12.85
N GLN A 9 3.18 -18.64 -12.66
CA GLN A 9 3.23 -20.09 -12.79
C GLN A 9 3.58 -20.53 -14.22
N PHE A 10 2.99 -19.88 -15.23
CA PHE A 10 3.32 -20.13 -16.63
C PHE A 10 4.80 -19.89 -16.91
N LEU A 11 5.33 -18.72 -16.53
CA LEU A 11 6.75 -18.38 -16.70
C LEU A 11 7.65 -19.39 -15.99
N LEU A 12 7.32 -19.74 -14.74
CA LEU A 12 8.07 -20.74 -13.96
C LEU A 12 8.07 -22.11 -14.64
N SER A 13 6.94 -22.53 -15.22
CA SER A 13 6.78 -23.82 -15.90
C SER A 13 7.43 -23.89 -17.28
N SER A 14 7.60 -22.75 -17.96
CA SER A 14 8.15 -22.69 -19.32
C SER A 14 9.62 -23.11 -19.37
N GLY A 15 10.40 -22.79 -18.33
CA GLY A 15 11.81 -23.21 -18.22
C GLY A 15 12.78 -22.52 -19.20
N GLN A 16 12.30 -21.71 -20.15
CA GLN A 16 13.12 -21.01 -21.15
C GLN A 16 13.85 -19.80 -20.56
N ASP A 17 15.04 -19.47 -21.08
CA ASP A 17 15.83 -18.32 -20.59
C ASP A 17 15.28 -16.96 -21.04
N SER A 18 14.56 -16.94 -22.16
CA SER A 18 13.86 -15.76 -22.69
C SER A 18 12.52 -16.18 -23.28
N ILE A 19 11.46 -15.46 -22.94
CA ILE A 19 10.10 -15.74 -23.38
C ILE A 19 9.50 -14.42 -23.89
N ASN A 20 9.19 -14.37 -25.17
CA ASN A 20 8.48 -13.25 -25.79
C ASN A 20 7.00 -13.62 -25.96
N MET A 21 6.10 -12.76 -25.50
CA MET A 21 4.65 -13.01 -25.51
C MET A 21 3.88 -11.78 -25.97
N TYR A 22 2.75 -12.00 -26.62
CA TYR A 22 1.76 -10.96 -26.88
C TYR A 22 0.90 -10.69 -25.64
N PHE A 23 0.37 -9.49 -25.53
CA PHE A 23 -0.52 -9.11 -24.43
C PHE A 23 -1.77 -9.99 -24.42
N SER A 24 -2.30 -10.34 -25.60
CA SER A 24 -3.45 -11.24 -25.75
C SER A 24 -3.17 -12.67 -25.24
N GLU A 25 -1.94 -13.16 -25.32
CA GLU A 25 -1.55 -14.46 -24.76
C GLU A 25 -1.48 -14.40 -23.22
N ILE A 26 -0.98 -13.30 -22.69
CA ILE A 26 -0.98 -13.02 -21.26
C ILE A 26 -2.41 -12.95 -20.72
N GLU A 27 -3.32 -12.26 -21.42
CA GLU A 27 -4.74 -12.18 -21.05
C GLU A 27 -5.43 -13.55 -21.04
N LYS A 28 -5.12 -14.43 -22.01
CA LYS A 28 -5.62 -15.81 -22.03
C LYS A 28 -5.15 -16.60 -20.80
N ILE A 29 -3.89 -16.44 -20.39
CA ILE A 29 -3.34 -17.10 -19.19
C ILE A 29 -3.97 -16.54 -17.91
N LEU A 30 -4.24 -15.24 -17.88
CA LEU A 30 -4.82 -14.55 -16.74
C LEU A 30 -6.33 -14.77 -16.61
N GLY A 31 -7.03 -15.09 -17.71
CA GLY A 31 -8.48 -15.19 -17.75
C GLY A 31 -9.19 -13.84 -17.67
N PHE A 32 -8.48 -12.73 -17.87
CA PHE A 32 -9.05 -11.38 -17.91
C PHE A 32 -8.17 -10.45 -18.76
N HIS A 33 -8.77 -9.37 -19.26
CA HIS A 33 -8.04 -8.35 -20.02
C HIS A 33 -7.13 -7.50 -19.12
N LEU A 34 -5.91 -7.28 -19.60
CA LEU A 34 -4.95 -6.40 -18.96
C LEU A 34 -5.55 -4.99 -18.83
N PRO A 35 -5.26 -4.26 -17.74
CA PRO A 35 -5.79 -2.92 -17.57
C PRO A 35 -5.24 -1.99 -18.67
N LYS A 36 -6.00 -0.96 -19.05
CA LYS A 36 -5.60 0.05 -20.05
C LYS A 36 -4.18 0.60 -19.82
N SER A 37 -3.75 0.71 -18.56
CA SER A 37 -2.40 1.14 -18.19
C SER A 37 -1.29 0.24 -18.74
N ALA A 38 -1.51 -1.07 -18.87
CA ALA A 38 -0.56 -2.01 -19.46
C ALA A 38 -0.33 -1.75 -20.96
N TYR A 39 -1.33 -1.19 -21.64
CA TYR A 39 -1.27 -0.80 -23.06
C TYR A 39 -0.72 0.62 -23.27
N THR A 40 -0.71 1.44 -22.22
CA THR A 40 -0.44 2.89 -22.33
C THR A 40 0.93 3.27 -21.77
N TYR A 41 1.42 2.56 -20.75
CA TYR A 41 2.62 2.96 -20.01
C TYR A 41 3.60 1.81 -19.82
N ASP A 42 4.82 1.95 -20.35
CA ASP A 42 5.91 0.98 -20.15
C ASP A 42 6.22 0.73 -18.67
N ALA A 43 6.04 1.75 -17.82
CA ALA A 43 6.23 1.66 -16.38
C ALA A 43 5.32 0.62 -15.70
N TRP A 44 4.19 0.26 -16.32
CA TRP A 44 3.33 -0.82 -15.83
C TRP A 44 4.05 -2.18 -15.84
N TRP A 45 4.97 -2.37 -16.79
CA TRP A 45 5.82 -3.56 -16.97
C TRP A 45 7.15 -3.47 -16.21
N ALA A 46 7.32 -2.48 -15.33
CA ALA A 46 8.54 -2.33 -14.55
C ALA A 46 8.79 -3.53 -13.60
N ASN A 47 10.06 -3.83 -13.35
CA ASN A 47 10.51 -4.92 -12.50
C ASN A 47 10.44 -4.57 -11.00
N GLY A 48 9.31 -4.06 -10.53
CA GLY A 48 9.07 -3.77 -9.11
C GLY A 48 7.91 -2.81 -8.87
N GLY A 49 7.58 -2.59 -7.59
CA GLY A 49 6.63 -1.57 -7.16
C GLY A 49 5.14 -1.90 -7.32
N HIS A 50 4.78 -2.99 -8.01
CA HIS A 50 3.38 -3.35 -8.28
C HIS A 50 3.12 -4.86 -8.26
N SER A 51 1.85 -5.26 -8.05
CA SER A 51 1.44 -6.66 -7.87
C SER A 51 1.61 -7.56 -9.10
N GLN A 52 1.57 -6.98 -10.31
CA GLN A 52 1.86 -7.70 -11.54
C GLN A 52 3.34 -8.07 -11.62
N ALA A 53 4.24 -7.15 -11.19
CA ALA A 53 5.67 -7.36 -11.28
C ALA A 53 6.15 -8.53 -10.43
N ASN A 54 5.51 -8.70 -9.27
CA ASN A 54 5.77 -9.83 -8.39
C ASN A 54 5.50 -11.20 -9.06
N ALA A 55 4.66 -11.28 -10.09
CA ALA A 55 4.38 -12.53 -10.78
C ALA A 55 5.59 -13.05 -11.56
N TRP A 56 6.20 -12.21 -12.41
CA TRP A 56 7.39 -12.62 -13.16
C TRP A 56 8.65 -12.62 -12.28
N LEU A 57 8.80 -11.65 -11.38
CA LEU A 57 9.93 -11.62 -10.43
C LEU A 57 9.93 -12.84 -9.51
N GLY A 58 8.76 -13.22 -8.98
CA GLY A 58 8.61 -14.43 -8.16
C GLY A 58 8.87 -15.73 -8.93
N ALA A 59 8.71 -15.70 -10.25
CA ALA A 59 9.07 -16.80 -11.15
C ALA A 59 10.55 -16.81 -11.56
N GLY A 60 11.37 -15.85 -11.09
CA GLY A 60 12.78 -15.70 -11.47
C GLY A 60 13.02 -14.97 -12.79
N TYR A 61 11.98 -14.35 -13.34
CA TYR A 61 12.01 -13.59 -14.59
C TYR A 61 11.98 -12.08 -14.35
N LYS A 62 12.53 -11.33 -15.30
CA LYS A 62 12.43 -9.87 -15.39
C LYS A 62 11.92 -9.48 -16.77
N VAL A 63 11.16 -8.41 -16.87
CA VAL A 63 10.86 -7.77 -18.14
C VAL A 63 12.13 -7.10 -18.65
N GLU A 64 12.61 -7.53 -19.80
CA GLU A 64 13.77 -6.96 -20.49
C GLU A 64 13.35 -5.82 -21.42
N ARG A 65 12.31 -6.06 -22.21
CA ARG A 65 11.75 -5.08 -23.15
C ARG A 65 10.23 -5.26 -23.27
N VAL A 66 9.54 -4.16 -23.50
CA VAL A 66 8.13 -4.11 -23.87
C VAL A 66 7.97 -3.24 -25.11
N ASN A 67 7.11 -3.67 -26.04
CA ASN A 67 6.74 -2.90 -27.21
C ASN A 67 5.21 -2.70 -27.19
N LEU A 68 4.76 -1.49 -26.84
CA LEU A 68 3.32 -1.17 -26.76
C LEU A 68 2.63 -1.11 -28.13
N LYS A 69 3.36 -0.81 -29.21
CA LYS A 69 2.78 -0.75 -30.56
C LYS A 69 2.45 -2.15 -31.08
N GLU A 70 3.39 -3.07 -30.94
CA GLU A 70 3.24 -4.48 -31.30
C GLU A 70 2.58 -5.32 -30.19
N GLN A 71 2.31 -4.70 -29.03
CA GLN A 71 1.73 -5.32 -27.84
C GLN A 71 2.45 -6.61 -27.42
N THR A 72 3.78 -6.54 -27.36
CA THR A 72 4.65 -7.66 -26.97
C THR A 72 5.52 -7.31 -25.78
N VAL A 73 5.86 -8.32 -24.98
CA VAL A 73 6.78 -8.21 -23.85
C VAL A 73 7.73 -9.41 -23.83
N CYS A 74 9.01 -9.13 -23.53
CA CYS A 74 10.05 -10.12 -23.38
C CYS A 74 10.43 -10.28 -21.90
N PHE A 75 10.28 -11.49 -21.38
CA PHE A 75 10.74 -11.89 -20.04
C PHE A 75 12.05 -12.67 -20.15
N CYS A 76 13.08 -12.29 -19.39
CA CYS A 76 14.34 -13.02 -19.30
C CYS A 76 14.57 -13.58 -17.89
N LYS A 77 15.13 -14.79 -17.79
CA LYS A 77 15.58 -15.35 -16.52
C LYS A 77 16.75 -14.53 -16.00
N SER A 78 16.69 -14.13 -14.73
CA SER A 78 17.79 -13.43 -14.09
C SER A 78 18.92 -14.44 -13.77
N VAL A 79 19.74 -14.82 -14.75
CA VAL A 79 20.88 -15.73 -14.51
C VAL A 79 21.97 -15.00 -13.71
N CYS A 80 22.21 -15.46 -12.48
CA CYS A 80 23.33 -15.03 -11.65
C CYS A 80 24.67 -15.49 -12.25
N LYS A 81 25.59 -14.56 -12.51
CA LYS A 81 27.03 -14.88 -12.59
C LYS A 81 27.62 -14.89 -11.17
N SER A 82 28.07 -16.08 -10.77
CA SER A 82 28.98 -16.52 -9.69
C SER A 82 29.69 -15.44 -8.83
N SER A 83 29.75 -15.58 -7.50
CA SER A 83 30.68 -16.53 -6.84
C SER A 83 30.28 -16.89 -5.38
N GLN A 84 29.73 -18.11 -5.21
CA GLN A 84 30.09 -19.27 -4.32
C GLN A 84 30.64 -19.05 -2.87
N PRO A 85 30.62 -20.07 -1.96
CA PRO A 85 29.48 -20.89 -1.48
C PRO A 85 29.57 -21.28 0.03
N SER A 86 28.48 -21.78 0.63
CA SER A 86 28.57 -22.86 1.62
C SER A 86 27.23 -23.62 1.72
N GLN A 87 27.28 -24.93 1.48
CA GLN A 87 26.17 -25.90 1.55
C GLN A 87 26.32 -26.78 2.83
N PRO A 88 25.56 -27.88 3.01
CA PRO A 88 24.12 -27.97 3.31
C PRO A 88 23.86 -28.93 4.51
N LYS A 89 22.68 -28.92 5.15
CA LYS A 89 22.13 -30.14 5.79
C LYS A 89 20.60 -30.26 5.63
N LEU A 90 20.22 -31.29 4.85
CA LEU A 90 18.93 -32.00 4.81
C LEU A 90 18.52 -32.50 6.22
N ARG A 91 17.30 -32.86 6.61
CA ARG A 91 15.93 -33.00 6.06
C ARG A 91 15.04 -33.21 7.31
N SER A 92 13.76 -32.80 7.30
CA SER A 92 12.68 -33.65 7.84
C SER A 92 11.32 -33.11 7.42
N SER A 93 10.40 -34.04 7.18
CA SER A 93 9.10 -33.90 6.53
C SER A 93 7.93 -34.07 7.51
N ARG A 94 6.79 -33.47 7.13
CA ARG A 94 5.40 -33.57 7.68
C ARG A 94 5.20 -32.77 8.98
N THR A 95 4.18 -31.90 9.11
CA THR A 95 2.72 -32.07 8.95
C THR A 95 2.02 -30.69 8.80
N ALA A 96 0.84 -30.60 8.19
CA ALA A 96 -0.12 -29.49 8.42
C ALA A 96 -0.84 -29.70 9.78
N PRO A 97 -1.58 -28.76 10.40
CA PRO A 97 -1.89 -27.34 10.10
C PRO A 97 -1.63 -26.36 11.30
N ALA A 98 -1.70 -25.03 11.10
CA ALA A 98 -2.20 -24.06 12.10
C ALA A 98 -2.22 -22.60 11.59
N ILE A 99 -3.40 -21.97 11.64
CA ILE A 99 -3.56 -20.51 11.69
C ILE A 99 -3.08 -20.07 13.08
N HIS A 100 -2.01 -19.27 13.15
CA HIS A 100 -1.59 -18.62 14.38
C HIS A 100 -1.51 -17.10 14.17
N THR A 101 -2.59 -16.43 14.57
CA THR A 101 -2.64 -14.99 14.83
C THR A 101 -2.56 -14.76 16.34
N ASN A 102 -1.69 -13.81 16.69
CA ASN A 102 -1.62 -12.97 17.90
C ASN A 102 -1.05 -13.57 19.21
N PRO A 103 -0.42 -12.72 20.08
CA PRO A 103 -0.55 -11.25 20.15
C PRO A 103 0.76 -10.44 20.14
N MET A 104 0.63 -9.13 19.92
CA MET A 104 1.54 -8.14 20.51
C MET A 104 0.89 -7.63 21.81
N PRO A 105 1.60 -7.67 22.95
CA PRO A 105 1.33 -6.71 24.01
C PRO A 105 2.61 -6.05 24.51
N ILE A 106 2.55 -4.76 24.86
CA ILE A 106 3.36 -4.29 26.01
C ILE A 106 2.44 -3.91 27.18
N ASN A 107 1.12 -3.84 26.99
CA ASN A 107 0.19 -3.61 28.10
C ASN A 107 -1.01 -4.55 28.02
N ALA A 108 -1.26 -5.28 29.11
CA ALA A 108 -2.46 -6.09 29.33
C ALA A 108 -3.77 -5.26 29.44
N THR A 109 -3.66 -3.94 29.29
CA THR A 109 -4.75 -2.94 29.28
C THR A 109 -4.99 -2.33 27.90
N ALA A 110 -4.34 -2.86 26.84
CA ALA A 110 -4.49 -2.30 25.50
C ALA A 110 -5.94 -2.43 25.01
N LYS A 111 -6.60 -1.28 24.78
CA LYS A 111 -7.94 -1.17 24.18
C LYS A 111 -7.95 -1.93 22.84
N THR A 112 -8.77 -2.96 22.71
CA THR A 112 -8.95 -3.68 21.44
C THR A 112 -10.29 -3.35 20.79
N LEU A 113 -10.40 -3.62 19.50
CA LEU A 113 -11.63 -3.52 18.72
C LEU A 113 -11.75 -4.76 17.84
N SER A 114 -12.73 -5.61 18.12
CA SER A 114 -13.03 -6.77 17.29
C SER A 114 -13.94 -6.37 16.12
N VAL A 115 -13.51 -6.65 14.89
CA VAL A 115 -14.20 -6.25 13.67
C VAL A 115 -14.27 -7.45 12.74
N TYR A 116 -15.46 -8.04 12.58
CA TYR A 116 -15.70 -9.21 11.71
C TYR A 116 -14.71 -10.38 11.89
N GLY A 117 -14.27 -10.63 13.13
CA GLY A 117 -13.33 -11.72 13.45
C GLY A 117 -11.85 -11.31 13.45
N TYR A 118 -11.53 -10.06 13.11
CA TYR A 118 -10.19 -9.51 13.24
C TYR A 118 -10.07 -8.67 14.50
N GLU A 119 -9.04 -8.93 15.30
CA GLU A 119 -8.77 -8.18 16.52
C GLU A 119 -7.77 -7.05 16.24
N PHE A 120 -8.26 -5.82 16.25
CA PHE A 120 -7.43 -4.63 16.10
C PHE A 120 -6.99 -4.10 17.46
N PHE A 121 -5.71 -3.75 17.59
CA PHE A 121 -5.15 -3.15 18.79
C PHE A 121 -5.09 -1.64 18.65
N TYR A 122 -5.55 -0.92 19.67
CA TYR A 122 -5.36 0.52 19.76
C TYR A 122 -3.86 0.84 19.84
N LEU A 123 -3.42 1.81 19.04
CA LEU A 123 -2.04 2.31 19.06
C LEU A 123 -1.96 3.65 19.76
N GLN A 124 -2.66 4.65 19.24
CA GLN A 124 -2.61 6.03 19.75
C GLN A 124 -3.69 6.89 19.11
N GLN A 125 -3.85 8.10 19.64
CA GLN A 125 -4.53 9.19 18.93
C GLN A 125 -3.59 9.85 17.91
N LEU A 126 -4.17 10.32 16.80
CA LEU A 126 -3.48 11.16 15.83
C LEU A 126 -3.62 12.62 16.27
N ILE A 127 -2.57 13.14 16.93
CA ILE A 127 -2.55 14.49 17.48
C ILE A 127 -1.67 15.40 16.61
N PRO A 128 -2.23 16.48 16.03
CA PRO A 128 -1.44 17.51 15.36
C PRO A 128 -0.39 18.18 16.24
N GLU A 129 0.72 18.58 15.61
CA GLU A 129 1.70 19.49 16.20
C GLU A 129 1.02 20.82 16.55
N CYS A 130 1.20 21.27 17.79
CA CYS A 130 0.70 22.55 18.29
C CYS A 130 1.89 23.44 18.71
N ASP A 131 1.71 24.75 18.62
CA ASP A 131 2.67 25.72 19.11
C ASP A 131 2.64 25.83 20.65
N THR A 132 3.47 26.73 21.21
CA THR A 132 3.56 26.95 22.66
C THR A 132 2.27 27.49 23.29
N SER A 133 1.36 28.04 22.49
CA SER A 133 0.04 28.49 22.93
C SER A 133 -1.03 27.40 22.88
N GLY A 134 -0.67 26.20 22.38
CA GLY A 134 -1.60 25.09 22.16
C GLY A 134 -2.42 25.23 20.87
N CYS A 135 -2.11 26.19 20.00
CA CYS A 135 -2.75 26.31 18.70
C CYS A 135 -2.12 25.37 17.67
N ILE A 136 -2.93 24.76 16.80
CA ILE A 136 -2.42 23.85 15.76
C ILE A 136 -1.51 24.61 14.80
N VAL A 137 -0.34 24.04 14.50
CA VAL A 137 0.55 24.58 13.47
C VAL A 137 0.07 24.15 12.08
N LYS A 138 -0.18 25.14 11.23
CA LYS A 138 -0.64 24.94 9.83
C LYS A 138 0.52 25.02 8.86
N TYR A 139 0.54 24.09 7.91
CA TYR A 139 1.54 23.97 6.86
C TYR A 139 0.92 24.05 5.47
N TYR A 140 1.68 24.61 4.53
CA TYR A 140 1.26 24.84 3.14
C TYR A 140 2.30 24.24 2.17
N PRO A 141 2.48 22.91 2.16
CA PRO A 141 3.50 22.23 1.36
C PRO A 141 3.37 22.48 -0.15
N GLN A 142 2.17 22.82 -0.64
CA GLN A 142 1.95 23.20 -2.03
C GLN A 142 2.82 24.39 -2.45
N ASP A 143 3.02 25.37 -1.56
CA ASP A 143 3.78 26.59 -1.88
C ASP A 143 5.28 26.31 -2.04
N GLY A 144 5.76 25.16 -1.52
CA GLY A 144 7.15 24.72 -1.61
C GLY A 144 7.44 23.79 -2.78
N TYR A 145 6.51 23.56 -3.72
CA TYR A 145 6.74 22.68 -4.86
C TYR A 145 7.33 23.43 -6.07
N ASP A 146 8.50 22.99 -6.54
CA ASP A 146 9.09 23.47 -7.81
C ASP A 146 8.30 22.91 -9.01
N ASN A 147 7.20 23.59 -9.34
CA ASN A 147 6.21 23.15 -10.32
C ASN A 147 6.59 23.49 -11.77
N LYS A 148 7.74 23.02 -12.25
CA LYS A 148 8.21 23.28 -13.63
C LYS A 148 7.24 22.85 -14.73
N LYS A 149 6.31 21.95 -14.42
CA LYS A 149 5.32 21.40 -15.35
C LYS A 149 3.97 22.10 -15.28
N ASN A 150 3.82 23.17 -14.50
CA ASN A 150 2.57 23.90 -14.30
C ASN A 150 1.39 22.98 -13.97
N LEU A 151 1.62 21.95 -13.15
CA LEU A 151 0.58 21.04 -12.71
C LEU A 151 -0.48 21.81 -11.93
N LEU A 152 -1.74 21.45 -12.12
CA LEU A 152 -2.84 21.96 -11.31
C LEU A 152 -2.81 21.33 -9.90
N LEU A 153 -3.32 22.05 -8.91
CA LEU A 153 -3.58 21.47 -7.60
C LEU A 153 -4.69 20.42 -7.71
N SER A 154 -4.53 19.34 -6.97
CA SER A 154 -5.60 18.35 -6.79
C SER A 154 -6.71 18.92 -5.89
N HIS A 155 -7.90 18.32 -5.94
CA HIS A 155 -9.04 18.71 -5.10
C HIS A 155 -8.66 18.87 -3.61
N HIS A 156 -7.85 17.96 -3.08
CA HIS A 156 -7.42 17.97 -1.69
C HIS A 156 -6.05 18.64 -1.47
N GLY A 157 -5.43 19.16 -2.52
CA GLY A 157 -4.06 19.66 -2.49
C GLY A 157 -3.90 21.11 -2.05
N ASN A 158 -4.97 21.89 -2.04
CA ASN A 158 -4.92 23.31 -1.68
C ASN A 158 -5.15 23.53 -0.18
N GLY A 159 -4.72 24.68 0.35
CA GLY A 159 -5.00 25.14 1.71
C GLY A 159 -4.10 24.52 2.79
N ALA A 160 -4.54 24.60 4.04
CA ALA A 160 -3.73 24.18 5.19
C ALA A 160 -3.71 22.65 5.38
N PHE A 161 -2.60 22.18 5.95
CA PHE A 161 -2.36 20.82 6.42
C PHE A 161 -1.76 20.86 7.83
N CYS A 162 -1.96 19.81 8.62
CA CYS A 162 -1.26 19.64 9.90
C CYS A 162 -0.03 18.74 9.74
N ARG A 163 0.82 18.70 10.76
CA ARG A 163 1.79 17.60 10.93
C ARG A 163 1.47 16.78 12.16
N PHE A 164 1.73 15.49 12.10
CA PHE A 164 1.63 14.57 13.22
C PHE A 164 2.52 13.36 12.97
N SER A 165 2.77 12.55 14.00
CA SER A 165 3.49 11.30 13.85
C SER A 165 2.92 10.21 14.74
N ILE A 166 3.22 8.98 14.37
CA ILE A 166 2.96 7.81 15.20
C ILE A 166 4.25 7.20 15.73
N ASN A 167 4.17 6.65 16.94
CA ASN A 167 5.22 5.84 17.55
C ASN A 167 4.83 4.35 17.47
N ALA A 168 5.14 3.72 16.34
CA ALA A 168 4.88 2.32 16.09
C ALA A 168 6.05 1.68 15.32
N GLY A 169 6.06 0.35 15.21
CA GLY A 169 6.97 -0.34 14.31
C GLY A 169 6.52 -0.25 12.85
N ASP A 170 7.43 -0.54 11.93
CA ASP A 170 7.16 -0.52 10.49
C ASP A 170 6.69 -1.90 10.03
N TRP A 171 5.44 -2.23 10.34
CA TRP A 171 4.85 -3.55 10.07
C TRP A 171 3.82 -3.50 8.94
N PRO A 172 3.66 -4.61 8.19
CA PRO A 172 2.53 -4.78 7.30
C PRO A 172 1.25 -5.04 8.09
N GLY A 173 0.12 -4.56 7.59
CA GLY A 173 -1.18 -4.78 8.22
C GLY A 173 -2.28 -3.84 7.72
N VAL A 174 -3.42 -3.89 8.42
CA VAL A 174 -4.58 -3.04 8.19
C VAL A 174 -4.75 -2.12 9.39
N TYR A 175 -5.03 -0.84 9.14
CA TYR A 175 -5.34 0.14 10.17
C TYR A 175 -6.76 0.68 10.02
N LEU A 176 -7.34 1.05 11.15
CA LEU A 176 -8.64 1.73 11.23
C LEU A 176 -8.42 3.11 11.84
N TRP A 177 -9.09 4.11 11.27
CA TRP A 177 -9.26 5.41 11.90
C TRP A 177 -10.65 5.44 12.51
N VAL A 178 -10.73 5.71 13.81
CA VAL A 178 -11.97 5.67 14.59
C VAL A 178 -12.20 7.02 15.24
N VAL A 179 -13.42 7.54 15.13
CA VAL A 179 -13.85 8.80 15.76
C VAL A 179 -15.21 8.55 16.38
N ASP A 180 -15.39 8.92 17.65
CA ASP A 180 -16.65 8.73 18.39
C ASP A 180 -17.19 7.29 18.27
N ASN A 181 -16.31 6.29 18.43
CA ASN A 181 -16.58 4.86 18.26
C ASN A 181 -17.05 4.42 16.86
N ARG A 182 -16.93 5.27 15.83
CA ARG A 182 -17.24 4.94 14.45
C ARG A 182 -15.97 4.79 13.61
N ILE A 183 -15.84 3.69 12.88
CA ILE A 183 -14.78 3.52 11.88
C ILE A 183 -15.04 4.47 10.70
N ILE A 184 -14.16 5.46 10.52
CA ILE A 184 -14.30 6.48 9.47
C ILE A 184 -13.45 6.18 8.23
N TYR A 185 -12.40 5.38 8.38
CA TYR A 185 -11.50 5.01 7.30
C TYR A 185 -10.78 3.69 7.63
N ILE A 186 -10.60 2.87 6.60
CA ILE A 186 -9.84 1.62 6.64
C ILE A 186 -8.72 1.75 5.63
N GLY A 187 -7.51 1.38 5.99
CA GLY A 187 -6.41 1.37 5.04
C GLY A 187 -5.44 0.23 5.28
N GLU A 188 -4.78 -0.18 4.21
CA GLU A 188 -3.69 -1.15 4.25
C GLU A 188 -2.30 -0.49 4.15
N THR A 189 -1.28 -1.24 4.56
CA THR A 189 0.11 -0.89 4.35
C THR A 189 1.05 -2.09 4.47
N ASP A 190 2.19 -2.02 3.79
CA ASP A 190 3.35 -2.90 3.99
C ASP A 190 4.29 -2.44 5.13
N GLY A 191 4.13 -1.20 5.60
CA GLY A 191 4.98 -0.56 6.60
C GLY A 191 4.26 0.62 7.27
N LEU A 192 3.71 0.36 8.47
CA LEU A 192 2.85 1.28 9.20
C LEU A 192 3.53 2.61 9.55
N LYS A 193 4.73 2.56 10.15
CA LYS A 193 5.46 3.77 10.56
C LYS A 193 5.73 4.68 9.36
N ARG A 194 6.17 4.10 8.24
CA ARG A 194 6.43 4.84 7.00
C ARG A 194 5.14 5.43 6.41
N ARG A 195 4.06 4.64 6.33
CA ARG A 195 2.77 5.08 5.76
C ARG A 195 2.22 6.32 6.46
N PHE A 196 2.35 6.37 7.79
CA PHE A 196 1.89 7.51 8.58
C PHE A 196 2.92 8.63 8.56
N ASN A 197 4.16 8.41 8.98
CA ASN A 197 5.11 9.51 9.22
C ASN A 197 5.67 10.15 7.94
N MET A 198 5.66 9.43 6.81
CA MET A 198 6.05 9.95 5.49
C MET A 198 4.88 10.15 4.52
N GLY A 199 3.69 9.71 4.91
CA GLY A 199 2.46 9.84 4.11
C GLY A 199 1.51 10.84 4.73
N TYR A 200 0.67 10.38 5.66
CA TYR A 200 -0.41 11.19 6.25
C TYR A 200 0.09 12.31 7.16
N GLY A 201 1.09 12.02 7.99
CA GLY A 201 1.60 12.92 9.03
C GLY A 201 2.48 14.07 8.52
N ARG A 202 2.99 13.96 7.29
CA ARG A 202 3.78 15.01 6.64
C ARG A 202 3.56 14.99 5.14
N ILE A 203 2.68 15.87 4.66
CA ILE A 203 2.36 15.96 3.23
C ILE A 203 3.56 16.48 2.45
N ALA A 204 4.03 15.66 1.50
CA ALA A 204 5.04 16.08 0.54
C ALA A 204 4.46 17.09 -0.47
N PRO A 205 5.19 18.15 -0.85
CA PRO A 205 4.73 19.17 -1.82
C PRO A 205 4.12 18.58 -3.09
N ARG A 206 4.77 17.55 -3.66
CA ARG A 206 4.31 16.86 -4.87
C ARG A 206 2.92 16.23 -4.74
N ASN A 207 2.50 15.81 -3.55
CA ASN A 207 1.19 15.18 -3.33
C ASN A 207 0.03 16.17 -3.47
N CYS A 208 0.29 17.47 -3.36
CA CYS A 208 -0.72 18.52 -3.50
C CYS A 208 -1.21 18.65 -4.96
N TYR A 209 -0.41 18.24 -5.94
CA TYR A 209 -0.69 18.45 -7.36
C TYR A 209 -1.30 17.22 -8.04
N VAL A 210 -1.97 17.43 -9.17
CA VAL A 210 -2.54 16.36 -10.01
C VAL A 210 -1.49 15.30 -10.33
N GLY A 211 -1.90 14.03 -10.23
CA GLY A 211 -1.00 12.87 -10.33
C GLY A 211 -0.18 12.60 -9.07
N GLY A 212 -0.47 13.30 -7.95
CA GLY A 212 0.09 13.03 -6.62
C GLY A 212 -0.77 12.08 -5.79
N GLN A 213 -0.35 11.80 -4.56
CA GLN A 213 -1.12 10.94 -3.65
C GLN A 213 -2.23 11.73 -2.93
N SER A 214 -3.34 11.99 -3.64
CA SER A 214 -4.48 12.76 -3.14
C SER A 214 -5.06 12.21 -1.83
N THR A 215 -5.07 10.89 -1.61
CA THR A 215 -5.53 10.29 -0.35
C THR A 215 -4.72 10.76 0.86
N ASN A 216 -3.42 11.00 0.71
CA ASN A 216 -2.61 11.50 1.83
C ASN A 216 -3.09 12.88 2.24
N CYS A 217 -3.27 13.76 1.25
CA CYS A 217 -3.77 15.11 1.44
C CYS A 217 -5.18 15.10 2.07
N LYS A 218 -6.09 14.29 1.52
CA LYS A 218 -7.46 14.12 2.04
C LYS A 218 -7.45 13.73 3.51
N MET A 219 -6.75 12.65 3.85
CA MET A 219 -6.77 12.12 5.21
C MET A 219 -6.04 13.02 6.21
N ASN A 220 -5.00 13.75 5.80
CA ASN A 220 -4.40 14.77 6.67
C ASN A 220 -5.39 15.91 6.97
N LYS A 221 -6.12 16.38 5.95
CA LYS A 221 -7.17 17.40 6.15
C LYS A 221 -8.29 16.92 7.07
N VAL A 222 -8.64 15.64 7.01
CA VAL A 222 -9.59 15.04 7.96
C VAL A 222 -9.08 15.15 9.40
N VAL A 223 -7.80 14.83 9.66
CA VAL A 223 -7.21 14.99 11.00
C VAL A 223 -7.25 16.45 11.45
N LEU A 224 -6.80 17.38 10.59
CA LEU A 224 -6.82 18.81 10.90
C LEU A 224 -8.23 19.32 11.24
N SER A 225 -9.20 19.03 10.38
CA SER A 225 -10.57 19.52 10.54
C SER A 225 -11.26 18.94 11.77
N LEU A 226 -11.04 17.66 12.08
CA LEU A 226 -11.59 17.04 13.28
C LEU A 226 -10.98 17.63 14.54
N TYR A 227 -9.68 17.87 14.55
CA TYR A 227 -9.00 18.46 15.71
C TYR A 227 -9.44 19.90 15.97
N GLU A 228 -9.65 20.70 14.92
CA GLU A 228 -10.24 22.05 15.03
C GLU A 228 -11.68 22.02 15.61
N GLN A 229 -12.40 20.91 15.46
CA GLN A 229 -13.72 20.69 16.05
C GLN A 229 -13.65 20.09 17.48
N GLY A 230 -12.45 19.95 18.06
CA GLY A 230 -12.25 19.32 19.37
C GLY A 230 -12.38 17.79 19.35
N LYS A 231 -12.31 17.16 18.18
CA LYS A 231 -12.37 15.69 18.02
C LYS A 231 -10.99 15.12 17.72
N THR A 232 -10.75 13.90 18.18
CA THR A 232 -9.51 13.17 17.91
C THR A 232 -9.77 11.89 17.13
N VAL A 233 -8.79 11.47 16.33
CA VAL A 233 -8.83 10.20 15.60
C VAL A 233 -8.04 9.16 16.37
N ASP A 234 -8.69 8.09 16.81
CA ASP A 234 -8.05 6.91 17.37
C ASP A 234 -7.52 6.02 16.22
N LEU A 235 -6.25 5.62 16.30
CA LEU A 235 -5.63 4.68 15.38
C LEU A 235 -5.63 3.27 15.99
N TYR A 236 -6.21 2.34 15.25
CA TYR A 236 -6.18 0.91 15.53
C TYR A 236 -5.44 0.16 14.45
N PHE A 237 -4.79 -0.95 14.80
CA PHE A 237 -3.99 -1.73 13.86
C PHE A 237 -4.13 -3.23 14.05
N TYR A 238 -4.25 -3.94 12.94
CA TYR A 238 -4.18 -5.39 12.84
C TYR A 238 -2.97 -5.77 12.00
N LYS A 239 -1.94 -6.30 12.65
CA LYS A 239 -0.70 -6.72 12.00
C LYS A 239 -0.95 -8.02 11.23
N THR A 240 -0.70 -7.99 9.92
CA THR A 240 -0.84 -9.16 9.05
C THR A 240 -0.07 -8.95 7.76
N THR A 241 0.39 -10.01 7.11
CA THR A 241 0.95 -9.96 5.77
C THR A 241 -0.13 -10.10 4.68
N ASP A 242 -1.34 -10.51 5.03
CA ASP A 242 -2.51 -10.65 4.13
C ASP A 242 -3.40 -9.40 4.13
N TYR A 243 -2.80 -8.23 4.38
CA TYR A 243 -3.50 -6.97 4.61
C TYR A 243 -4.43 -6.55 3.47
N LYS A 244 -4.11 -6.92 2.22
CA LYS A 244 -4.96 -6.60 1.06
C LYS A 244 -6.27 -7.36 1.07
N HIS A 245 -6.24 -8.64 1.45
CA HIS A 245 -7.45 -9.44 1.54
C HIS A 245 -8.33 -8.97 2.69
N VAL A 246 -7.71 -8.72 3.85
CA VAL A 246 -8.40 -8.22 5.04
C VAL A 246 -9.04 -6.85 4.78
N GLU A 247 -8.31 -5.91 4.17
CA GLU A 247 -8.87 -4.60 3.80
C GLU A 247 -10.07 -4.75 2.84
N LEU A 248 -9.93 -5.56 1.79
CA LEU A 248 -10.99 -5.79 0.82
C LEU A 248 -12.25 -6.38 1.48
N GLU A 249 -12.07 -7.37 2.36
CA GLU A 249 -13.17 -7.97 3.11
C GLU A 249 -13.88 -6.94 3.98
N LEU A 250 -13.13 -6.14 4.73
CA LEU A 250 -13.70 -5.13 5.62
C LEU A 250 -14.41 -4.01 4.86
N LEU A 251 -13.84 -3.56 3.74
CA LEU A 251 -14.49 -2.58 2.85
C LEU A 251 -15.78 -3.13 2.20
N GLY A 252 -15.88 -4.44 2.01
CA GLY A 252 -17.12 -5.09 1.56
C GLY A 252 -18.23 -5.12 2.62
N LYS A 253 -17.87 -5.03 3.91
CA LYS A 253 -18.80 -5.14 5.05
C LYS A 253 -19.08 -3.81 5.73
N ILE A 254 -18.17 -2.86 5.67
CA ILE A 254 -18.21 -1.59 6.41
C ILE A 254 -18.31 -0.42 5.44
N LYS A 255 -19.37 0.36 5.55
CA LYS A 255 -19.49 1.64 4.86
C LYS A 255 -18.72 2.71 5.63
N THR A 256 -17.61 3.17 5.08
CA THR A 256 -16.83 4.28 5.64
C THR A 256 -17.02 5.56 4.82
N PRO A 257 -17.05 6.73 5.46
CA PRO A 257 -17.18 8.01 4.76
C PRO A 257 -15.96 8.34 3.89
N TYR A 258 -14.75 7.90 4.25
CA TYR A 258 -13.53 8.37 3.60
C TYR A 258 -12.83 7.36 2.66
N ASN A 259 -13.31 6.12 2.54
CA ASN A 259 -12.85 5.20 1.49
C ASN A 259 -13.57 5.37 0.15
N VAL A 260 -14.63 6.17 0.10
CA VAL A 260 -15.31 6.51 -1.15
C VAL A 260 -14.36 7.33 -2.03
N LYS A 261 -14.33 7.01 -3.33
CA LYS A 261 -13.63 7.84 -4.31
C LYS A 261 -14.48 9.07 -4.56
N ASP A 262 -13.91 10.24 -4.32
CA ASP A 262 -14.48 11.50 -4.79
C ASP A 262 -14.43 11.43 -6.32
N ASN A 263 -15.56 11.09 -6.95
CA ASN A 263 -15.71 11.01 -8.40
C ASN A 263 -15.77 12.41 -9.00
#